data_AF-A0A540WG24-F1
#
_entry.id   AF-A0A540WG24-F1
#
_cell.length_a   1.000
_cell.length_b   1.000
_cell.length_c   1.000
_cell.angle_alpha   90.00
_cell.angle_beta   90.00
_cell.angle_gamma   90.00
#
_symmetry.space_group_name_H-M   'P 1'
#
loop_
_entity.id
_entity.type
_entity.pdbx_description
1 polymer ?
#
loop_
_entity_poly.entity_id
_entity_poly.type
_entity_poly.pdbx_seq_one_letter_code
_entity_poly.pdbx_strand_id
1 'polypeptide(L)'
;MDDAFPQRPFVAINDDKSYCWMNRAAVELYGFTAEECSAEARIALLDEMLSDTAQLKKEMRAFMARLAGQGITAIKDVCFNDAPQLMNAWDELEKEDALLLRVSIVSQPVSAPVDLAFGEQARR
;
A
#
# COMPACT_ATOMS: atom_id res chain seq x y z
N MET A 1 -13.27 20.95 5.88
CA MET A 1 -13.36 19.59 6.46
C MET A 1 -13.18 19.62 7.96
N ASP A 2 -12.35 20.53 8.50
CA ASP A 2 -12.21 20.71 9.95
C ASP A 2 -13.54 21.00 10.68
N ASP A 3 -14.43 21.81 10.10
CA ASP A 3 -15.73 22.10 10.74
C ASP A 3 -16.65 20.87 10.84
N ALA A 4 -16.62 19.98 9.85
CA ALA A 4 -17.47 18.79 9.78
C ALA A 4 -16.88 17.62 10.59
N PHE A 5 -15.55 17.50 10.61
CA PHE A 5 -14.83 16.41 11.26
C PHE A 5 -13.64 16.97 12.05
N PRO A 6 -13.87 17.67 13.17
CA PRO A 6 -12.79 18.38 13.87
C PRO A 6 -11.78 17.45 14.55
N GLN A 7 -12.18 16.22 14.87
CA GLN A 7 -11.37 15.24 15.61
C GLN A 7 -11.22 13.90 14.89
N ARG A 8 -11.84 13.74 13.71
CA ARG A 8 -11.76 12.51 12.93
C ARG A 8 -10.87 12.77 11.72
N PRO A 9 -9.74 12.06 11.56
CA PRO A 9 -8.91 12.18 10.36
C PRO A 9 -9.76 11.98 9.09
N PHE A 10 -9.63 12.90 8.15
CA PHE A 10 -10.30 12.84 6.85
C PHE A 10 -9.26 13.02 5.75
N VAL A 11 -9.23 12.09 4.80
CA VAL A 11 -8.45 12.18 3.57
C VAL A 11 -9.34 11.81 2.39
N ALA A 12 -9.40 12.67 1.39
CA ALA A 12 -9.97 12.35 0.08
C ALA A 12 -8.90 12.54 -0.99
N ILE A 13 -8.68 11.51 -1.81
CA ILE A 13 -7.66 11.51 -2.86
C ILE A 13 -8.36 11.68 -4.21
N ASN A 14 -7.84 12.56 -5.06
CA ASN A 14 -8.36 12.69 -6.42
C ASN A 14 -7.99 11.47 -7.29
N ASP A 15 -8.63 11.36 -8.46
CA ASP A 15 -8.55 10.15 -9.30
C ASP A 15 -7.11 9.84 -9.81
N ASP A 16 -6.36 10.87 -10.20
CA ASP A 16 -4.97 10.71 -10.65
C ASP A 16 -3.95 10.64 -9.49
N LYS A 17 -4.43 10.70 -8.24
CA LYS A 17 -3.66 10.61 -7.00
C LYS A 17 -2.63 11.72 -6.80
N SER A 18 -2.72 12.83 -7.54
CA SER A 18 -1.82 13.99 -7.45
C SER A 18 -2.19 14.98 -6.35
N TYR A 19 -3.41 14.89 -5.79
CA TYR A 19 -3.90 15.83 -4.79
C TYR A 19 -4.76 15.14 -3.72
N CYS A 20 -4.66 15.61 -2.47
CA CYS A 20 -5.47 15.15 -1.34
C CYS A 20 -6.18 16.33 -0.66
N TRP A 21 -7.48 16.18 -0.36
CA TRP A 21 -8.16 17.03 0.61
C TRP A 21 -8.01 16.41 2.00
N MET A 22 -7.44 17.16 2.93
CA MET A 22 -7.18 16.70 4.29
C MET A 22 -7.67 17.73 5.31
N ASN A 23 -8.13 17.26 6.47
CA ASN A 23 -8.33 18.12 7.64
C ASN A 23 -7.07 18.15 8.51
N ARG A 24 -7.01 19.06 9.49
CA ARG A 24 -5.88 19.21 10.41
C ARG A 24 -5.56 17.90 11.15
N ALA A 25 -6.59 17.17 11.59
CA ALA A 25 -6.42 15.90 12.29
C ALA A 25 -5.69 14.85 11.43
N ALA A 26 -5.97 14.78 10.12
CA ALA A 26 -5.27 13.87 9.21
C ALA A 26 -3.83 14.31 8.93
N VAL A 27 -3.59 15.62 8.78
CA VAL A 27 -2.22 16.15 8.59
C VAL A 27 -1.36 15.85 9.82
N GLU A 28 -1.89 16.04 11.02
CA GLU A 28 -1.20 15.74 12.29
C GLU A 28 -0.93 14.23 12.46
N LEU A 29 -1.87 13.38 12.04
CA LEU A 29 -1.73 11.93 12.16
C LEU A 29 -0.75 11.33 11.13
N TYR A 30 -0.88 11.71 9.86
CA TYR A 30 -0.14 11.08 8.76
C TYR A 30 1.12 11.84 8.34
N GLY A 31 1.30 13.08 8.77
CA GLY A 31 2.54 13.83 8.57
C GLY A 31 2.79 14.32 7.14
N PHE A 32 1.78 14.37 6.28
CA PHE A 32 1.87 14.94 4.92
C PHE A 32 0.74 15.93 4.64
N THR A 33 0.95 16.77 3.63
CA THR A 33 -0.01 17.81 3.23
C THR A 33 -0.66 17.51 1.88
N ALA A 34 -1.70 18.29 1.54
CA ALA A 34 -2.43 18.19 0.27
C ALA A 34 -1.54 18.31 -0.99
N GLU A 35 -0.38 18.96 -0.86
CA GLU A 35 0.55 19.24 -1.96
C GLU A 35 1.67 18.17 -2.06
N GLU A 36 1.83 17.33 -1.04
CA GLU A 36 2.89 16.31 -0.93
C GLU A 36 2.28 14.91 -1.11
N CYS A 37 1.68 14.67 -2.27
CA CYS A 37 0.94 13.43 -2.55
C CYS A 37 1.80 12.32 -3.18
N SER A 38 3.10 12.25 -2.92
CA SER A 38 3.88 11.07 -3.36
C SER A 38 3.42 9.81 -2.60
N ALA A 39 3.76 8.63 -3.11
CA ALA A 39 3.43 7.39 -2.39
C ALA A 39 4.27 7.29 -1.11
N GLU A 40 5.51 7.77 -1.16
CA GLU A 40 6.45 7.84 -0.04
C GLU A 40 5.98 8.77 1.07
N ALA A 41 5.50 9.98 0.72
CA ALA A 41 4.96 10.92 1.70
C ALA A 41 3.72 10.36 2.42
N ARG A 42 2.98 9.46 1.74
CA ARG A 42 1.74 8.87 2.24
C ARG A 42 1.95 7.54 2.97
N ILE A 43 3.19 7.15 3.30
CA ILE A 43 3.48 5.82 3.86
C ILE A 43 2.60 5.48 5.08
N ALA A 44 2.42 6.41 6.02
CA ALA A 44 1.59 6.18 7.20
C ALA A 44 0.11 5.97 6.86
N LEU A 45 -0.42 6.67 5.86
CA LEU A 45 -1.78 6.47 5.36
C LEU A 45 -1.91 5.13 4.64
N LEU A 46 -0.91 4.73 3.84
CA LEU A 46 -0.89 3.45 3.15
C LEU A 46 -0.89 2.29 4.14
N ASP A 47 -0.09 2.36 5.21
CA ASP A 47 -0.07 1.33 6.24
C ASP A 47 -1.45 1.14 6.90
N GLU A 48 -2.17 2.24 7.17
CA GLU A 48 -3.54 2.17 7.67
C GLU A 48 -4.50 1.58 6.63
N MET A 49 -4.42 1.99 5.36
CA MET A 49 -5.25 1.45 4.28
C MET A 49 -5.03 -0.05 4.07
N LEU A 50 -3.81 -0.55 4.30
CA LEU A 50 -3.44 -1.97 4.18
C LEU A 50 -3.85 -2.81 5.40
N SER A 51 -4.29 -2.17 6.50
CA SER A 51 -4.60 -2.87 7.76
C SER A 51 -5.83 -3.78 7.70
N ASP A 52 -6.78 -3.51 6.79
CA ASP A 52 -7.91 -4.41 6.53
C ASP A 52 -7.47 -5.53 5.58
N THR A 53 -6.94 -6.61 6.14
CA THR A 53 -6.41 -7.75 5.38
C THR A 53 -7.46 -8.42 4.49
N ALA A 54 -8.73 -8.44 4.91
CA ALA A 54 -9.79 -9.05 4.12
C ALA A 54 -10.09 -8.24 2.85
N GLN A 55 -10.20 -6.92 3.02
CA GLN A 55 -10.37 -6.01 1.89
C GLN A 55 -9.11 -5.97 1.01
N LEU A 56 -7.91 -6.00 1.59
CA LEU A 56 -6.64 -6.08 0.86
C LEU A 56 -6.58 -7.31 -0.05
N LYS A 57 -6.80 -8.53 0.48
CA LYS A 57 -6.78 -9.75 -0.34
C LYS A 57 -7.84 -9.73 -1.43
N LYS A 58 -9.02 -9.16 -1.17
CA LYS A 58 -10.07 -8.99 -2.17
C LYS A 58 -9.61 -8.09 -3.32
N GLU A 59 -9.03 -6.93 -3.02
CA GLU A 59 -8.51 -6.01 -4.03
C GLU A 59 -7.32 -6.61 -4.80
N MET A 60 -6.43 -7.35 -4.12
CA MET A 60 -5.32 -8.06 -4.77
C MET A 60 -5.82 -9.10 -5.77
N ARG A 61 -6.86 -9.88 -5.45
CA ARG A 61 -7.46 -10.83 -6.40
C ARG A 61 -8.06 -10.12 -7.62
N ALA A 62 -8.78 -9.02 -7.40
CA ALA A 62 -9.34 -8.22 -8.48
C ALA A 62 -8.23 -7.63 -9.38
N PHE A 63 -7.15 -7.16 -8.76
CA PHE A 63 -5.96 -6.65 -9.45
C PHE A 63 -5.30 -7.75 -10.30
N MET A 64 -5.01 -8.92 -9.73
CA MET A 64 -4.44 -10.05 -10.46
C MET A 64 -5.32 -10.50 -11.63
N ALA A 65 -6.64 -10.59 -11.44
CA ALA A 65 -7.58 -10.96 -12.50
C ALA A 65 -7.58 -9.94 -13.65
N ARG A 66 -7.52 -8.64 -13.33
CA ARG A 66 -7.39 -7.57 -14.33
C ARG A 66 -6.10 -7.70 -15.13
N LEU A 67 -4.97 -7.93 -14.46
CA LEU A 67 -3.68 -8.11 -15.12
C LEU A 67 -3.65 -9.36 -16.00
N ALA A 68 -4.16 -10.48 -15.51
CA ALA A 68 -4.28 -11.72 -16.27
C ALA A 68 -5.15 -11.55 -17.53
N GLY A 69 -6.25 -10.79 -17.43
CA GLY A 69 -7.09 -10.42 -18.58
C GLY A 69 -6.37 -9.61 -19.66
N GLN A 70 -5.22 -9.01 -19.33
CA GLN A 70 -4.34 -8.29 -20.26
C GLN A 70 -3.11 -9.12 -20.68
N GLY A 71 -3.05 -10.40 -20.32
CA GLY A 71 -1.92 -11.30 -20.62
C GLY A 71 -0.69 -11.08 -19.76
N ILE A 72 -0.80 -10.29 -18.68
CA ILE A 72 0.30 -10.05 -17.74
C ILE A 72 0.39 -11.23 -16.78
N THR A 73 1.56 -11.88 -16.74
CA THR A 73 1.80 -13.11 -15.97
C THR A 73 2.85 -12.94 -14.87
N ALA A 74 3.49 -11.78 -14.81
CA ALA A 74 4.48 -11.45 -13.78
C ALA A 74 4.51 -9.94 -13.51
N ILE A 75 4.71 -9.57 -12.26
CA ILE A 75 4.88 -8.17 -11.82
C ILE A 75 6.08 -8.03 -10.89
N LYS A 76 6.55 -6.78 -10.78
CA LYS A 76 7.40 -6.35 -9.67
C LYS A 76 6.57 -5.41 -8.81
N ASP A 77 6.32 -5.82 -7.57
CA ASP A 77 5.57 -5.00 -6.62
C ASP A 77 6.55 -4.26 -5.70
N VAL A 78 6.24 -3.01 -5.41
CA VAL A 78 7.09 -2.16 -4.55
C VAL A 78 6.58 -2.27 -3.12
N CYS A 79 7.44 -2.75 -2.24
CA CYS A 79 7.17 -2.87 -0.82
C CYS A 79 7.89 -1.73 -0.10
N PHE A 80 7.11 -0.79 0.46
CA PHE A 80 7.70 0.27 1.29
C PHE A 80 8.08 -0.29 2.67
N ASN A 81 9.32 -0.05 3.08
CA ASN A 81 9.90 -0.67 4.28
C ASN A 81 9.74 -2.21 4.22
N ASP A 82 9.11 -2.82 5.22
CA ASP A 82 8.81 -4.25 5.32
C ASP A 82 7.33 -4.62 5.04
N ALA A 83 6.41 -3.64 5.06
CA ALA A 83 4.97 -3.73 4.79
C ALA A 83 4.33 -5.08 5.16
N PRO A 84 4.32 -5.48 6.44
CA PRO A 84 3.98 -6.84 6.86
C PRO A 84 2.57 -7.28 6.43
N GLN A 85 1.60 -6.36 6.37
CA GLN A 85 0.24 -6.67 5.90
C GLN A 85 0.23 -7.08 4.42
N LEU A 86 0.99 -6.38 3.57
CA LEU A 86 1.11 -6.71 2.15
C LEU A 86 1.85 -8.03 1.95
N MET A 87 2.98 -8.21 2.65
CA MET A 87 3.79 -9.43 2.58
C MET A 87 3.01 -10.67 3.04
N ASN A 88 2.29 -10.57 4.15
CA ASN A 88 1.44 -11.65 4.65
C ASN A 88 0.29 -11.95 3.68
N ALA A 89 -0.32 -10.93 3.06
CA ALA A 89 -1.38 -11.14 2.09
C ALA A 89 -0.89 -11.89 0.85
N TRP A 90 0.32 -11.59 0.35
CA TRP A 90 0.93 -12.35 -0.74
C TRP A 90 1.18 -13.82 -0.36
N ASP A 91 1.78 -14.06 0.81
CA ASP A 91 2.08 -15.40 1.32
C ASP A 91 0.80 -16.22 1.60
N GLU A 92 -0.26 -15.61 2.11
CA GLU A 92 -1.56 -16.28 2.29
C GLU A 92 -2.20 -16.64 0.95
N LEU A 93 -2.20 -15.73 -0.03
CA LEU A 93 -2.73 -16.02 -1.36
C LEU A 93 -1.95 -17.13 -2.06
N GLU A 94 -0.64 -17.24 -1.83
CA GLU A 94 0.18 -18.35 -2.33
C GLU A 94 -0.23 -19.68 -1.71
N LYS A 95 -0.35 -19.73 -0.37
CA LYS A 95 -0.77 -20.92 0.37
C LYS A 95 -2.18 -21.39 0.02
N GLU A 96 -3.04 -20.46 -0.37
CA GLU A 96 -4.41 -20.71 -0.84
C GLU A 96 -4.48 -21.14 -2.32
N ASP A 97 -3.35 -21.31 -3.02
CA ASP A 97 -3.28 -21.59 -4.47
C ASP A 97 -4.04 -20.55 -5.31
N ALA A 98 -3.98 -19.30 -4.87
CA ALA A 98 -4.79 -18.20 -5.38
C ALA A 98 -3.98 -17.07 -6.03
N LEU A 99 -2.65 -17.23 -6.12
CA LEU A 99 -1.79 -16.38 -6.94
C LEU A 99 -1.91 -16.76 -8.41
N LEU A 100 -2.47 -15.85 -9.20
CA LEU A 100 -2.67 -16.06 -10.64
C LEU A 100 -1.48 -15.54 -11.49
N LEU A 101 -0.47 -14.94 -10.85
CA LEU A 101 0.70 -14.35 -11.49
C LEU A 101 1.94 -14.47 -10.60
N ARG A 102 3.13 -14.37 -11.19
CA ARG A 102 4.39 -14.33 -10.44
C ARG A 102 4.62 -12.94 -9.87
N VAL A 103 4.87 -12.84 -8.57
CA VAL A 103 5.18 -11.57 -7.90
C VAL A 103 6.65 -11.57 -7.51
N SER A 104 7.38 -10.52 -7.87
CA SER A 104 8.70 -10.25 -7.32
C SER A 104 8.65 -8.98 -6.48
N ILE A 105 9.14 -9.02 -5.25
CA ILE A 105 9.10 -7.87 -4.35
C ILE A 105 10.37 -7.02 -4.54
N VAL A 106 10.18 -5.71 -4.62
CA VAL A 106 11.24 -4.69 -4.58
C VAL A 106 11.10 -3.93 -3.27
N SER A 107 12.03 -4.14 -2.35
CA SER A 107 12.07 -3.36 -1.10
C SER A 107 12.51 -1.92 -1.40
N GLN A 108 11.70 -0.96 -0.95
CA GLN A 108 11.99 0.47 -1.01
C GLN A 108 11.89 1.04 0.41
N PRO A 109 13.02 1.28 1.10
CA PRO A 109 13.01 1.96 2.39
C PRO A 109 12.55 3.41 2.23
N VAL A 110 11.56 3.84 3.03
CA VAL A 110 10.99 5.19 2.99
C VAL A 110 11.22 5.92 4.31
N SER A 111 10.85 5.29 5.43
CA SER A 111 10.95 5.87 6.78
C SER A 111 12.03 5.21 7.64
N ALA A 112 12.84 4.34 7.03
CA ALA A 112 13.93 3.61 7.67
C ALA A 112 15.14 3.51 6.71
N PRO A 113 16.35 3.17 7.19
CA PRO A 113 17.47 2.80 6.33
C PRO A 113 17.19 1.53 5.51
N VAL A 114 18.05 1.26 4.52
CA VAL A 114 18.04 0.00 3.76
C VAL A 114 18.12 -1.21 4.70
N ASP A 115 17.21 -2.17 4.54
CA ASP A 115 17.18 -3.41 5.29
C ASP A 115 17.52 -4.62 4.40
N LEU A 116 18.78 -5.07 4.50
CA LEU A 116 19.25 -6.24 3.76
C LEU A 116 18.75 -7.55 4.36
N ALA A 117 18.43 -7.59 5.66
CA ALA A 117 17.92 -8.79 6.32
C ALA A 117 16.50 -9.10 5.83
N PHE A 118 15.65 -8.07 5.72
CA PHE A 118 14.36 -8.19 5.07
C PHE A 118 14.49 -8.66 3.62
N GLY A 119 15.44 -8.09 2.87
CA GLY A 119 15.71 -8.50 1.49
C GLY A 119 16.04 -9.99 1.33
N GLU A 120 16.86 -10.56 2.23
CA GLU A 120 17.15 -11.99 2.24
C GLU A 120 15.92 -12.84 2.65
N GLN A 121 15.10 -12.36 3.58
CA GLN A 121 13.85 -13.04 3.96
C GLN A 121 12.85 -13.10 2.81
N ALA A 122 12.74 -12.02 2.03
CA ALA A 122 11.78 -11.85 0.94
C ALA A 122 12.21 -12.52 -0.39
N ARG A 123 13.39 -13.13 -0.45
CA ARG A 123 13.97 -13.74 -1.68
C ARG A 123 13.24 -15.03 -2.16
N ARG A 124 12.28 -15.53 -1.40
CA ARG A 124 11.66 -16.84 -1.63
C ARG A 124 10.93 -16.94 -2.96
#